data_AF-A0AAP9MIC3-F1
#
_entry.id   AF-A0AAP9MIC3-F1
#
_cell.length_a   1.000
_cell.length_b   1.000
_cell.length_c   1.000
_cell.angle_alpha   90.00
_cell.angle_beta   90.00
_cell.angle_gamma   90.00
#
_symmetry.space_group_name_H-M   'P 1'
#
loop_
_entity.id
_entity.type
_entity.pdbx_description
1 polymer ?
#
loop_
_entity_poly.entity_id
_entity_poly.type
_entity_poly.pdbx_seq_one_letter_code
_entity_poly.pdbx_strand_id
1 'polypeptide(L)'
;MQRLFRFVWYGTNYKVDAEPNNGRGQADFIISMGQKNQSIVEFKLASNSALAHVFTQVKIYEAANCSDGSLIAIFCFSESEYLYSEQIVKAAGYENMIGESIYLIDCRNDNKPSASIA
;
A
#
# COMPACT_ATOMS: atom_id res chain seq x y z
N MET A 1 -10.73 2.65 5.69
CA MET A 1 -9.33 3.07 5.90
C MET A 1 -8.90 4.15 4.89
N GLN A 2 -9.04 3.94 3.57
CA GLN A 2 -8.71 4.95 2.54
C GLN A 2 -9.27 6.37 2.85
N ARG A 3 -10.57 6.50 3.18
CA ARG A 3 -11.15 7.80 3.56
C ARG A 3 -10.45 8.50 4.74
N LEU A 4 -9.95 7.74 5.71
CA LEU A 4 -9.25 8.28 6.88
C LEU A 4 -7.81 8.69 6.53
N PHE A 5 -7.18 7.97 5.60
CA PHE A 5 -5.81 8.28 5.16
C PHE A 5 -5.68 9.68 4.55
N ARG A 6 -6.77 10.24 3.99
CA ARG A 6 -6.82 11.64 3.55
C ARG A 6 -6.44 12.63 4.66
N PHE A 7 -6.77 12.34 5.91
CA PHE A 7 -6.48 13.24 7.04
C PHE A 7 -5.01 13.24 7.45
N VAL A 8 -4.24 12.19 7.12
CA VAL A 8 -2.78 12.17 7.34
C VAL A 8 -2.10 13.34 6.61
N TRP A 9 -2.67 13.75 5.48
CA TRP A 9 -2.12 14.79 4.62
C TRP A 9 -2.75 16.18 4.83
N TYR A 10 -3.59 16.33 5.87
CA TYR A 10 -4.21 17.61 6.16
C TYR A 10 -3.16 18.68 6.47
N GLY A 11 -3.29 19.85 5.84
CA GLY A 11 -2.37 20.97 6.02
C GLY A 11 -0.99 20.79 5.36
N THR A 12 -0.80 19.74 4.55
CA THR A 12 0.45 19.56 3.81
C THR A 12 0.47 20.34 2.50
N ASN A 13 1.66 20.67 2.01
CA ASN A 13 1.84 21.29 0.68
C ASN A 13 1.85 20.27 -0.46
N TYR A 14 1.72 18.98 -0.15
CA TYR A 14 1.63 17.92 -1.16
C TYR A 14 0.26 17.95 -1.81
N LYS A 15 0.21 17.74 -3.13
CA LYS A 15 -1.03 17.45 -3.84
C LYS A 15 -1.38 15.98 -3.60
N VAL A 16 -2.60 15.75 -3.10
CA VAL A 16 -3.11 14.42 -2.76
C VAL A 16 -4.32 14.12 -3.62
N ASP A 17 -4.13 13.29 -4.63
CA ASP A 17 -5.21 12.78 -5.47
C ASP A 17 -5.64 11.43 -4.90
N ALA A 18 -6.82 11.39 -4.30
CA ALA A 18 -7.41 10.16 -3.76
C ALA A 18 -8.34 9.52 -4.80
N GLU A 19 -8.25 8.21 -4.97
CA GLU A 19 -9.03 7.44 -5.95
C GLU A 19 -8.90 7.94 -7.42
N PRO A 20 -7.74 8.43 -7.89
CA PRO A 20 -7.62 8.96 -9.26
C PRO A 20 -7.86 7.86 -10.29
N ASN A 21 -8.66 8.18 -11.31
CA ASN A 21 -8.91 7.31 -12.45
C ASN A 21 -8.43 7.98 -13.73
N ASN A 22 -7.23 7.59 -14.17
CA ASN A 22 -6.56 8.22 -15.32
C ASN A 22 -6.76 7.38 -16.60
N GLY A 23 -7.81 6.55 -16.65
CA GLY A 23 -8.10 5.64 -17.75
C GLY A 23 -7.20 4.38 -17.79
N ARG A 24 -6.40 4.15 -16.74
CA ARG A 24 -5.44 3.03 -16.62
C ARG A 24 -5.64 2.18 -15.37
N GLY A 25 -6.82 2.32 -14.75
CA GLY A 25 -7.13 1.78 -13.42
C GLY A 25 -7.25 2.88 -12.37
N GLN A 26 -7.94 2.57 -11.28
CA GLN A 26 -8.07 3.44 -10.11
C GLN A 26 -6.96 3.12 -9.11
N ALA A 27 -6.16 4.12 -8.75
CA ALA A 27 -5.20 4.00 -7.65
C ALA A 27 -5.84 4.47 -6.34
N ASP A 28 -5.39 4.01 -5.18
CA ASP A 28 -5.94 4.51 -3.91
C ASP A 28 -5.52 5.96 -3.67
N PHE A 29 -4.23 6.26 -3.80
CA PHE A 29 -3.71 7.63 -3.76
C PHE A 29 -2.53 7.84 -4.69
N ILE A 30 -2.43 9.06 -5.20
CA ILE A 30 -1.21 9.62 -5.77
C ILE A 30 -0.85 10.87 -4.96
N ILE A 31 0.34 10.85 -4.35
CA ILE A 31 0.88 11.96 -3.58
C ILE A 31 1.97 12.62 -4.41
N SER A 32 1.93 13.94 -4.57
CA SER A 32 2.91 14.64 -5.40
C SER A 32 3.37 15.98 -4.84
N MET A 33 4.62 16.34 -5.14
CA MET A 33 5.22 17.65 -4.92
C MET A 33 5.81 18.15 -6.24
N GLY A 34 4.93 18.64 -7.13
CA GLY A 34 5.28 18.94 -8.51
C GLY A 34 5.36 17.69 -9.39
N GLN A 35 5.68 17.86 -10.67
CA GLN A 35 5.54 16.79 -11.67
C GLN A 35 6.54 15.63 -11.49
N LYS A 36 7.73 15.89 -10.96
CA LYS A 36 8.81 14.89 -10.87
C LYS A 36 8.88 14.15 -9.54
N ASN A 37 8.14 14.59 -8.52
CA ASN A 37 8.14 13.95 -7.22
C ASN A 37 6.73 13.45 -6.95
N GLN A 38 6.49 12.20 -7.34
CA GLN A 38 5.20 11.55 -7.18
C GLN A 38 5.41 10.18 -6.56
N SER A 39 4.46 9.74 -5.74
CA SER A 39 4.42 8.39 -5.20
C SER A 39 3.00 7.87 -5.19
N ILE A 40 2.86 6.59 -5.54
CA ILE A 40 1.58 5.89 -5.54
C ILE A 40 1.43 5.16 -4.21
N VAL A 41 0.28 5.28 -3.56
CA VAL A 41 -0.02 4.51 -2.35
C VAL A 41 -1.17 3.55 -2.65
N GLU A 42 -0.98 2.28 -2.32
CA GLU A 42 -1.96 1.20 -2.50
C GLU A 42 -2.19 0.44 -1.20
N PHE A 43 -3.46 0.20 -0.88
CA PHE A 43 -3.86 -0.57 0.29
C PHE A 43 -4.54 -1.86 -0.14
N LYS A 44 -4.15 -2.98 0.45
CA LYS A 44 -4.77 -4.29 0.20
C LYS A 44 -5.06 -5.03 1.49
N LEU A 45 -6.13 -5.82 1.49
CA LEU A 45 -6.34 -6.86 2.49
C LEU A 45 -5.65 -8.12 2.00
N ALA A 46 -4.95 -8.83 2.90
CA ALA A 46 -4.33 -10.11 2.59
C ALA A 46 -5.33 -11.16 2.08
N SER A 47 -6.58 -11.08 2.54
CA SER A 47 -7.71 -11.92 2.10
C SER A 47 -8.19 -11.67 0.67
N ASN A 48 -7.65 -10.66 -0.02
CA ASN A 48 -7.99 -10.40 -1.41
C ASN A 48 -7.45 -11.52 -2.30
N SER A 49 -8.34 -12.25 -2.97
CA SER A 49 -7.98 -13.37 -3.86
C SER A 49 -7.09 -12.96 -5.05
N ALA A 50 -7.08 -11.67 -5.40
CA ALA A 50 -6.23 -11.09 -6.43
C ALA A 50 -5.07 -10.26 -5.84
N LEU A 51 -4.58 -10.58 -4.63
CA LEU A 51 -3.52 -9.82 -3.96
C LEU A 51 -2.30 -9.59 -4.85
N ALA A 52 -1.84 -10.61 -5.57
CA ALA A 52 -0.68 -10.51 -6.47
C ALA A 52 -0.85 -9.47 -7.59
N HIS A 53 -2.09 -9.13 -7.97
CA HIS A 53 -2.38 -8.16 -9.01
C HIS A 53 -1.98 -6.72 -8.61
N VAL A 54 -1.77 -6.44 -7.32
CA VAL A 54 -1.27 -5.13 -6.88
C VAL A 54 0.06 -4.76 -7.53
N PHE A 55 0.94 -5.74 -7.73
CA PHE A 55 2.27 -5.48 -8.28
C PHE A 55 2.25 -5.16 -9.77
N THR A 56 1.34 -5.78 -10.53
CA THR A 56 1.12 -5.44 -11.94
C THR A 56 0.46 -4.07 -12.07
N GLN A 57 -0.49 -3.76 -11.18
CA GLN A 57 -1.20 -2.49 -11.15
C GLN A 57 -0.24 -1.32 -10.85
N VAL A 58 0.59 -1.45 -9.81
CA VAL A 58 1.58 -0.44 -9.43
C VAL A 58 2.56 -0.14 -10.55
N LYS A 59 3.11 -1.16 -11.23
CA LYS A 59 4.02 -0.98 -12.37
C LYS A 59 3.40 -0.13 -13.49
N ILE A 60 2.11 -0.34 -13.79
CA ILE A 60 1.39 0.44 -14.80
C ILE A 60 1.27 1.90 -14.39
N TYR A 61 1.00 2.15 -13.10
CA TYR A 61 0.87 3.51 -12.58
C TYR A 61 2.21 4.24 -12.51
N GLU A 62 3.28 3.58 -12.09
CA GLU A 62 4.61 4.18 -12.03
C GLU A 62 5.06 4.65 -13.42
N ALA A 63 4.88 3.78 -14.43
CA ALA A 63 5.17 4.11 -15.83
C ALA A 63 4.29 5.26 -16.35
N ALA A 64 3.04 5.37 -15.89
CA ALA A 64 2.10 6.40 -16.34
C ALA A 64 2.34 7.78 -15.70
N ASN A 65 2.78 7.81 -14.44
CA ASN A 65 2.91 9.03 -13.64
C ASN A 65 4.36 9.54 -13.54
N CYS A 66 5.33 8.85 -14.18
CA CYS A 66 6.76 9.14 -14.01
C CYS A 66 7.14 9.24 -12.53
N SER A 67 6.61 8.35 -11.69
CA SER A 67 6.84 8.36 -10.25
C SER A 67 8.08 7.55 -9.89
N ASP A 68 8.80 7.99 -8.86
CA ASP A 68 10.04 7.34 -8.42
C ASP A 68 9.80 6.17 -7.43
N GLY A 69 8.53 5.85 -7.10
CA GLY A 69 8.20 4.63 -6.37
C GLY A 69 6.78 4.56 -5.82
N SER A 70 6.42 3.37 -5.35
CA SER A 70 5.13 3.07 -4.72
C SER A 70 5.26 2.63 -3.27
N LEU A 71 4.28 2.99 -2.44
CA LEU A 71 4.06 2.40 -1.12
C LEU A 71 2.87 1.44 -1.18
N ILE A 72 3.09 0.19 -0.77
CA ILE A 72 2.06 -0.84 -0.70
C ILE A 72 1.89 -1.26 0.76
N ALA A 73 0.69 -1.16 1.30
CA ALA A 73 0.38 -1.64 2.64
C ALA A 73 -0.66 -2.77 2.58
N ILE A 74 -0.29 -3.93 3.11
CA ILE A 74 -1.09 -5.16 3.12
C ILE A 74 -1.48 -5.47 4.55
N PHE A 75 -2.78 -5.43 4.86
CA PHE A 75 -3.30 -5.70 6.20
C PHE A 75 -3.57 -7.20 6.37
N CYS A 76 -2.96 -7.81 7.40
CA CYS A 76 -3.03 -9.23 7.70
C CYS A 76 -3.71 -9.45 9.06
N PHE A 77 -4.83 -10.17 9.10
CA PHE A 77 -5.66 -10.41 10.28
C PHE A 77 -5.50 -11.83 10.85
N SER A 78 -4.72 -12.69 10.20
CA SER A 78 -4.29 -14.00 10.73
C SER A 78 -2.81 -14.26 10.42
N GLU A 79 -2.24 -15.27 11.08
CA GLU A 79 -0.87 -15.71 10.78
C GLU A 79 -0.75 -16.26 9.36
N SER A 80 -1.76 -17.03 8.92
CA SER A 80 -1.82 -17.57 7.57
C SER A 80 -1.85 -16.48 6.50
N GLU A 81 -2.58 -15.38 6.75
CA GLU A 81 -2.63 -14.21 5.86
C GLU A 81 -1.28 -13.50 5.78
N TYR A 82 -0.57 -13.37 6.90
CA TYR A 82 0.76 -12.77 6.93
C TYR A 82 1.76 -13.59 6.10
N LEU A 83 1.82 -14.91 6.36
CA LEU A 83 2.71 -15.82 5.64
C LEU A 83 2.38 -15.88 4.16
N TYR A 84 1.09 -15.92 3.81
CA TYR A 84 0.63 -15.87 2.42
C TYR A 84 1.07 -14.57 1.72
N SER A 85 0.86 -13.42 2.37
CA SER A 85 1.25 -12.12 1.81
C SER A 85 2.74 -12.02 1.60
N GLU A 86 3.54 -12.50 2.57
CA GLU A 86 4.99 -12.54 2.45
C GLU A 86 5.46 -13.42 1.28
N GLN A 87 4.87 -14.60 1.12
CA GLN A 87 5.16 -15.49 -0.01
C GLN A 87 4.80 -14.84 -1.36
N ILE A 88 3.67 -14.14 -1.44
CA ILE A 88 3.23 -13.43 -2.64
C ILE A 88 4.20 -12.29 -3.00
N VAL A 89 4.66 -11.51 -2.01
CA VAL A 89 5.67 -10.47 -2.23
C VAL A 89 7.00 -11.07 -2.73
N LYS A 90 7.45 -12.16 -2.10
CA LYS A 90 8.69 -12.87 -2.49
C LYS A 90 8.57 -13.45 -3.90
N ALA A 91 7.46 -14.11 -4.22
CA ALA A 91 7.20 -14.68 -5.54
C ALA A 91 7.15 -13.61 -6.65
N ALA A 92 6.75 -12.38 -6.31
CA ALA A 92 6.76 -11.25 -7.22
C ALA A 92 8.15 -10.58 -7.38
N GLY A 93 9.16 -11.03 -6.61
CA GLY A 93 10.54 -10.53 -6.67
C GLY A 93 10.80 -9.26 -5.88
N TYR A 94 9.91 -8.89 -4.94
CA TYR A 94 10.01 -7.65 -4.16
C TYR A 94 10.38 -7.88 -2.69
N GLU A 95 11.05 -8.99 -2.38
CA GLU A 95 11.44 -9.33 -1.00
C GLU A 95 12.27 -8.23 -0.33
N ASN A 96 13.17 -7.59 -1.08
CA ASN A 96 14.04 -6.52 -0.58
C ASN A 96 13.28 -5.20 -0.34
N MET A 97 12.02 -5.11 -0.77
CA MET A 97 11.17 -3.94 -0.54
C MET A 97 10.30 -4.09 0.72
N ILE A 98 10.26 -5.28 1.33
CA ILE A 98 9.55 -5.51 2.58
C ILE A 98 10.19 -4.65 3.68
N GLY A 99 9.38 -3.80 4.32
CA GLY A 99 9.84 -2.87 5.36
C GLY A 99 10.38 -1.54 4.82
N GLU A 100 10.58 -1.42 3.51
CA GLU A 100 11.02 -0.18 2.85
C GLU A 100 9.83 0.52 2.17
N SER A 101 9.19 -0.17 1.24
CA SER A 101 8.05 0.35 0.48
C SER A 101 6.85 -0.60 0.44
N ILE A 102 7.04 -1.86 0.83
CA ILE A 102 5.97 -2.84 1.03
C ILE A 102 5.86 -3.15 2.52
N TYR A 103 4.72 -2.86 3.12
CA TYR A 103 4.47 -3.06 4.55
C TYR A 103 3.41 -4.13 4.76
N LEU A 104 3.80 -5.25 5.38
CA LEU A 104 2.87 -6.27 5.88
C LEU A 104 2.44 -5.87 7.29
N ILE A 105 1.24 -5.29 7.42
CA ILE A 105 0.74 -4.77 8.68
C ILE A 105 0.03 -5.89 9.43
N ASP A 106 0.61 -6.30 10.56
CA ASP A 106 0.01 -7.27 11.47
C ASP A 106 -1.16 -6.64 12.23
N CYS A 107 -2.38 -6.96 11.81
CA CYS A 107 -3.63 -6.54 12.42
C CYS A 107 -4.25 -7.61 13.34
N ARG A 108 -3.53 -8.69 13.63
CA ARG A 108 -4.02 -9.75 14.51
C ARG A 108 -4.28 -9.23 15.93
N ASN A 109 -5.32 -9.76 16.57
CA ASN A 109 -5.67 -9.41 17.95
C ASN A 109 -5.21 -10.47 18.97
N ASP A 110 -4.77 -11.65 18.49
CA ASP A 110 -4.38 -12.80 19.31
C ASP A 110 -2.91 -12.75 19.75
N ASN A 111 -2.10 -11.88 19.13
CA ASN A 111 -0.66 -11.81 19.36
C ASN A 111 -0.17 -10.46 19.92
N LYS A 112 -1.09 -9.54 20.22
CA LYS A 112 -0.78 -8.23 20.81
C LYS A 112 -1.27 -8.19 22.24
N PRO A 113 -0.40 -7.79 23.21
CA PRO A 113 -0.85 -7.61 24.58
C PRO A 113 -1.92 -6.52 24.62
N SER A 114 -2.90 -6.69 25.51
CA SER A 114 -3.89 -5.64 25.74
C SER A 114 -3.19 -4.38 26.25
N ALA A 115 -3.49 -3.23 25.62
CA ALA A 115 -2.96 -1.94 26.01
C ALA A 115 -3.33 -1.54 27.46
N SER A 116 -4.33 -2.20 28.04
CA SER A 116 -4.77 -2.00 29.42
C SER A 116 -3.84 -2.64 30.47
N ILE A 117 -2.84 -3.42 30.04
CA ILE A 117 -1.93 -4.19 30.91
C ILE A 117 -0.49 -3.63 30.81
N ALA A 118 -0.30 -2.48 30.18
CA ALA A 118 1.00 -1.80 30.02
C ALA A 118 1.25 -0.75 31.12
#